data_AF-A0A814IX86-F1
#
_entry.id   AF-A0A814IX86-F1
#
_cell.length_a   1.000
_cell.length_b   1.000
_cell.length_c   1.000
_cell.angle_alpha   90.00
_cell.angle_beta   90.00
_cell.angle_gamma   90.00
#
_symmetry.space_group_name_H-M   'P 1'
#
loop_
_entity.id
_entity.type
_entity.pdbx_description
1 polymer ?
#
loop_
_entity_poly.entity_id
_entity_poly.type
_entity_poly.pdbx_seq_one_letter_code
_entity_poly.pdbx_strand_id
1 'polypeptide(L)'
;MLKLVIEVEVLTILFSNGRTHLNTSFGQSTSNVSSTSSFPQTLLSSSYLSHPLPYRLPVKKLKPEPWHRLFHAKKRQELIIKQNKSNVDSIINKDLINSFDERSNFDENSQCSSIPGSIQIHFNHIYEQMNEITLQLAEERFKHKQTQIKTEEILANQLQDQEKRFNELQQQQLLDHQKQLKEQEKKFLDLLNEEQIENLKREGELRTELEFVKQSFHAYKVTLEKENDEKLQIRLSEVLRTMKKEVPKKEEEINRRIHEAIMNERKNIILRQQKETEKIRKQHQKEVTTLQKTIADTNVDHEHLESLRKDLTSTKLELIETKEHAINLATQLNDLKIQHNETIREFNEYCFHSNEKIKQT
;
A
#
# COMPACT_ATOMS: atom_id res chain seq x y z
N MET A 1 -16.54 28.18 -1.67
CA MET A 1 -15.12 27.81 -1.93
C MET A 1 -14.11 28.93 -1.66
N LEU A 2 -14.47 30.22 -1.69
CA LEU A 2 -13.52 31.31 -1.37
C LEU A 2 -13.20 31.50 0.13
N LYS A 3 -14.00 30.94 1.05
CA LYS A 3 -13.72 31.03 2.50
C LYS A 3 -12.68 30.03 3.03
N LEU A 4 -12.39 28.97 2.28
CA LEU A 4 -11.48 27.90 2.71
C LEU A 4 -10.03 28.13 2.25
N VAL A 5 -9.82 29.07 1.32
CA VAL A 5 -8.47 29.44 0.83
C VAL A 5 -7.78 30.40 1.81
N ILE A 6 -8.54 31.25 2.50
CA ILE A 6 -7.99 32.26 3.42
C ILE A 6 -7.51 31.62 4.74
N GLU A 7 -8.08 30.51 5.19
CA GLU A 7 -7.64 29.85 6.44
C GLU A 7 -6.35 29.02 6.27
N VAL A 8 -6.01 28.60 5.05
CA VAL A 8 -4.78 27.83 4.78
C VAL A 8 -3.55 28.75 4.64
N GLU A 9 -3.72 29.97 4.14
CA GLU A 9 -2.61 30.94 4.04
C GLU A 9 -2.20 31.52 5.41
N VAL A 10 -3.15 31.71 6.34
CA VAL A 10 -2.85 32.24 7.69
C VAL A 10 -2.07 31.22 8.54
N LEU A 11 -2.30 29.92 8.35
CA LEU A 11 -1.55 28.86 9.05
C LEU A 11 -0.14 28.65 8.49
N THR A 12 0.11 29.00 7.23
CA THR A 12 1.43 28.83 6.61
C THR A 12 2.42 29.95 7.02
N ILE A 13 1.90 31.12 7.36
CA ILE A 13 2.70 32.27 7.84
C ILE A 13 3.14 32.10 9.31
N LEU A 14 2.42 31.33 10.12
CA LEU A 14 2.79 31.08 11.52
C LEU A 14 3.88 29.99 11.69
N PHE A 15 4.09 29.13 10.70
CA PHE A 15 5.13 28.07 10.76
C PHE A 15 6.46 28.43 10.08
N SER A 16 6.55 29.56 9.37
CA SER A 16 7.74 29.94 8.61
C SER A 16 8.69 30.93 9.31
N ASN A 17 8.29 31.53 10.43
CA ASN A 17 9.09 32.55 11.15
C ASN A 17 9.86 32.04 12.40
N GLY A 18 9.94 30.72 12.60
CA GLY A 18 10.52 30.13 13.82
C GLY A 18 11.98 29.65 13.71
N ARG A 19 12.80 30.19 12.79
CA ARG A 19 14.15 29.62 12.60
C ARG A 19 15.23 30.63 12.20
N THR A 20 15.63 31.49 13.14
CA THR A 20 16.97 32.11 13.09
C THR A 20 17.57 32.26 14.50
N HIS A 21 18.87 31.92 14.57
CA HIS A 21 19.86 32.17 15.64
C HIS A 21 19.81 31.34 16.94
N LEU A 22 20.77 30.42 17.08
CA LEU A 22 21.87 30.51 18.06
C LEU A 22 22.93 29.42 17.82
N ASN A 23 24.07 29.84 17.27
CA ASN A 23 25.42 29.31 17.56
C ASN A 23 25.76 29.72 19.02
N THR A 24 26.51 29.03 19.89
CA THR A 24 27.72 28.20 19.79
C THR A 24 28.02 27.65 21.19
N SER A 25 28.54 26.42 21.32
CA SER A 25 29.82 26.09 22.01
C SER A 25 29.89 24.65 22.56
N PHE A 26 30.90 23.93 22.06
CA PHE A 26 31.80 22.96 22.69
C PHE A 26 31.38 22.10 23.90
N GLY A 27 31.55 20.78 23.72
CA GLY A 27 31.69 19.82 24.81
C GLY A 27 31.85 18.39 24.28
N GLN A 28 33.10 18.00 23.98
CA GLN A 28 33.48 16.61 23.72
C GLN A 28 33.18 15.75 24.97
N SER A 29 32.52 14.61 24.80
CA SER A 29 32.70 13.43 25.65
C SER A 29 32.19 12.18 24.94
N THR A 30 33.07 11.20 24.92
CA THR A 30 32.91 9.85 24.43
C THR A 30 31.92 9.06 25.29
N SER A 31 31.11 8.20 24.68
CA SER A 31 30.84 6.85 25.21
C SER A 31 29.95 6.05 24.27
N ASN A 32 30.41 4.83 24.03
CA ASN A 32 29.70 3.74 23.39
C ASN A 32 28.39 3.43 24.12
N VAL A 33 27.28 3.35 23.39
CA VAL A 33 26.17 2.43 23.72
C VAL A 33 25.58 1.89 22.42
N SER A 34 25.85 0.61 22.19
CA SER A 34 25.22 -0.24 21.20
C SER A 34 23.71 -0.28 21.45
N SER A 35 22.91 0.16 20.47
CA SER A 35 21.46 0.01 20.50
C SER A 35 20.99 -0.47 19.14
N THR A 36 20.67 -1.75 19.10
CA THR A 36 19.94 -2.43 18.02
C THR A 36 18.61 -1.73 17.75
N SER A 37 18.47 -1.15 16.55
CA SER A 37 17.16 -0.75 16.01
C SER A 37 16.92 -1.51 14.71
N SER A 38 15.98 -2.44 14.80
CA SER A 38 15.44 -3.19 13.67
C SER A 38 14.30 -2.37 13.06
N PHE A 39 14.56 -1.76 11.90
CA PHE A 39 13.55 -1.34 10.95
C PHE A 39 13.79 -2.07 9.62
N PRO A 40 12.75 -2.61 8.96
CA PRO A 40 12.91 -3.48 7.81
C PRO A 40 13.27 -2.65 6.57
N GLN A 41 14.39 -3.00 5.96
CA GLN A 41 14.72 -2.59 4.59
C GLN A 41 13.71 -3.23 3.64
N THR A 42 13.00 -2.38 2.90
CA THR A 42 12.35 -2.72 1.64
C THR A 42 13.42 -3.14 0.64
N LEU A 43 13.64 -4.45 0.51
CA LEU A 43 14.36 -5.04 -0.61
C LEU A 43 13.36 -5.40 -1.70
N LEU A 44 13.27 -4.53 -2.71
CA LEU A 44 12.89 -4.92 -4.05
C LEU A 44 14.03 -5.75 -4.64
N SER A 45 14.07 -7.03 -4.32
CA SER A 45 14.90 -8.01 -5.03
C SER A 45 14.02 -8.78 -6.01
N SER A 46 14.03 -8.32 -7.26
CA SER A 46 13.72 -9.10 -8.44
C SER A 46 14.76 -10.21 -8.57
N SER A 47 14.48 -11.39 -8.01
CA SER A 47 15.22 -12.61 -8.26
C SER A 47 14.31 -13.62 -8.95
N TYR A 48 14.52 -13.74 -10.25
CA TYR A 48 14.14 -14.93 -11.03
C TYR A 48 14.81 -16.14 -10.40
N LEU A 49 14.04 -16.91 -9.61
CA LEU A 49 14.38 -18.25 -9.18
C LEU A 49 13.35 -19.19 -9.79
N SER A 50 13.68 -19.64 -10.99
CA SER A 50 13.11 -20.80 -11.65
C SER A 50 13.40 -22.04 -10.81
N HIS A 51 12.48 -22.41 -9.91
CA HIS A 51 12.44 -23.76 -9.36
C HIS A 51 11.90 -24.73 -10.42
N PRO A 52 12.57 -25.87 -10.66
CA PRO A 52 12.05 -26.90 -11.55
C PRO A 52 10.89 -27.62 -10.84
N LEU A 53 9.70 -27.57 -11.44
CA LEU A 53 8.54 -28.34 -11.02
C LEU A 53 8.85 -29.85 -11.12
N PRO A 54 8.73 -30.64 -10.03
CA PRO A 54 8.89 -32.08 -10.10
C PRO A 54 7.53 -32.75 -10.31
N TYR A 55 6.94 -32.63 -11.50
CA TYR A 55 5.82 -33.49 -11.91
C TYR A 55 5.85 -33.70 -13.42
N ARG A 56 6.70 -34.63 -13.88
CA ARG A 56 6.44 -35.32 -15.16
C ARG A 56 5.27 -36.26 -14.94
N LEU A 57 4.08 -35.83 -15.35
CA LEU A 57 2.98 -36.77 -15.59
C LEU A 57 3.44 -37.76 -16.68
N PRO A 58 3.19 -39.08 -16.52
CA PRO A 58 3.52 -40.05 -17.55
C PRO A 58 2.66 -39.74 -18.78
N VAL A 59 3.29 -39.28 -19.86
CA VAL A 59 2.65 -39.19 -21.17
C VAL A 59 2.32 -40.62 -21.58
N LYS A 60 1.09 -41.06 -21.33
CA LYS A 60 0.54 -42.25 -21.99
C LYS A 60 0.69 -42.02 -23.49
N LYS A 61 1.54 -42.82 -24.14
CA LYS A 61 1.59 -42.87 -25.60
C LYS A 61 0.17 -43.16 -26.08
N LEU A 62 -0.50 -42.16 -26.64
CA LEU A 62 -1.79 -42.32 -27.30
C LEU A 62 -1.60 -43.42 -28.34
N LYS A 63 -2.41 -44.48 -28.25
CA LYS A 63 -2.49 -45.48 -29.32
C LYS A 63 -2.86 -44.71 -30.59
N PRO A 64 -2.17 -44.95 -31.72
CA PRO A 64 -2.51 -44.28 -32.96
C PRO A 64 -3.98 -44.55 -33.29
N GLU A 65 -4.68 -43.47 -33.59
CA GLU A 65 -6.08 -43.45 -34.01
C GLU A 65 -6.34 -44.48 -35.12
N PRO A 66 -7.52 -45.13 -35.16
CA PRO A 66 -7.83 -46.20 -36.11
C PRO A 66 -7.57 -45.84 -37.58
N TRP A 67 -7.75 -44.57 -37.96
CA TRP A 67 -7.56 -44.10 -39.34
C TRP A 67 -6.08 -44.03 -39.78
N HIS A 68 -5.12 -43.97 -38.86
CA HIS A 68 -3.70 -44.10 -39.21
C HIS A 68 -3.34 -45.50 -39.73
N ARG A 69 -4.17 -46.54 -39.48
CA ARG A 69 -3.96 -47.89 -40.05
C ARG A 69 -4.39 -48.00 -41.52
N LEU A 70 -5.30 -47.13 -41.98
CA LEU A 70 -5.82 -47.18 -43.36
C LEU A 70 -4.80 -46.65 -44.38
N PHE A 71 -3.93 -45.71 -43.99
CA PHE A 71 -2.87 -45.20 -44.88
C PHE A 71 -1.77 -46.23 -45.18
N HIS A 72 -1.57 -47.23 -44.31
CA HIS A 72 -0.65 -48.33 -44.58
C HIS A 72 -1.26 -49.48 -45.40
N ALA A 73 -2.59 -49.57 -45.50
CA ALA A 73 -3.27 -50.59 -46.32
C ALA A 73 -3.21 -50.29 -47.82
N LYS A 74 -3.21 -49.01 -48.21
CA LYS A 74 -3.19 -48.59 -49.62
C LYS A 74 -1.89 -48.96 -50.34
N LYS A 75 -0.77 -49.00 -49.61
CA LYS A 75 0.56 -49.42 -50.13
C LYS A 75 0.67 -50.93 -50.37
N ARG A 76 -0.27 -51.76 -49.89
CA ARG A 76 -0.32 -53.21 -50.15
C ARG A 76 -1.24 -53.60 -51.32
N GLN A 77 -2.23 -52.78 -51.70
CA GLN A 77 -3.12 -53.10 -52.82
C GLN A 77 -2.52 -52.79 -54.20
N GLU A 78 -1.60 -51.82 -54.31
CA GLU A 78 -0.87 -51.55 -55.56
C GLU A 78 0.12 -52.66 -55.95
N LEU A 79 0.45 -53.57 -55.02
CA LEU A 79 1.29 -54.75 -55.29
C LEU A 79 0.49 -55.97 -55.79
N ILE A 80 -0.84 -55.98 -55.66
CA ILE A 80 -1.67 -57.13 -56.04
C ILE A 80 -2.25 -56.98 -57.46
N ILE A 81 -2.32 -55.77 -58.02
CA ILE A 81 -2.87 -55.53 -59.37
C ILE A 81 -1.83 -55.78 -60.49
N LYS A 82 -0.55 -56.03 -60.17
CA LYS A 82 0.50 -56.28 -61.18
C LYS A 82 0.91 -57.75 -61.40
N GLN A 83 0.15 -58.73 -60.89
CA GLN A 83 0.47 -60.17 -61.09
C GLN A 83 -0.59 -61.05 -61.75
N ASN A 84 -1.67 -60.49 -62.30
CA ASN A 84 -2.65 -61.28 -63.08
C ASN A 84 -2.64 -60.92 -64.58
N LYS A 85 -1.49 -61.08 -65.21
CA LYS A 85 -1.38 -61.27 -66.67
C LYS A 85 -0.65 -62.59 -66.94
N SER A 86 -1.38 -63.69 -66.83
CA SER A 86 -1.01 -64.94 -67.50
C SER A 86 -2.26 -65.72 -67.88
N ASN A 87 -2.17 -66.35 -69.06
CA ASN A 87 -2.91 -67.52 -69.50
C ASN A 87 -4.44 -67.41 -69.61
N VAL A 88 -4.88 -66.83 -70.73
CA VAL A 88 -6.00 -67.41 -71.47
C VAL A 88 -5.42 -67.89 -72.80
N ASP A 89 -5.04 -69.18 -72.81
CA ASP A 89 -4.74 -69.90 -74.03
C ASP A 89 -6.00 -69.94 -74.90
N SER A 90 -5.89 -69.31 -76.06
CA SER A 90 -6.79 -69.52 -77.19
C SER A 90 -6.55 -70.92 -77.77
N ILE A 91 -7.22 -71.95 -77.22
CA ILE A 91 -7.42 -73.22 -77.93
C ILE A 91 -8.75 -73.08 -78.68
N ILE A 92 -8.69 -72.43 -79.84
CA ILE A 92 -9.71 -72.61 -80.87
C ILE A 92 -9.19 -73.73 -81.76
N ASN A 93 -9.83 -74.90 -81.67
CA ASN A 93 -9.71 -76.01 -82.61
C ASN A 93 -9.84 -75.48 -84.05
N LYS A 94 -8.71 -75.43 -84.77
CA LYS A 94 -8.64 -75.15 -86.21
C LYS A 94 -8.29 -76.38 -87.05
N ASP A 95 -8.33 -77.58 -86.46
CA ASP A 95 -7.91 -78.83 -87.11
C ASP A 95 -9.06 -79.71 -87.63
N LEU A 96 -10.26 -79.18 -87.87
CA LEU A 96 -11.40 -79.96 -88.38
C LEU A 96 -12.11 -79.39 -89.62
N ILE A 97 -11.52 -78.41 -90.31
CA ILE A 97 -12.06 -77.90 -91.58
C ILE A 97 -10.89 -77.67 -92.54
N ASN A 98 -10.30 -78.77 -93.05
CA ASN A 98 -9.40 -78.77 -94.21
C ASN A 98 -9.27 -80.20 -94.80
N SER A 99 -10.38 -80.94 -94.90
CA SER A 99 -10.40 -82.26 -95.52
C SER A 99 -11.72 -82.50 -96.27
N PHE A 100 -12.06 -81.62 -97.21
CA PHE A 100 -13.06 -81.88 -98.25
C PHE A 100 -12.81 -80.93 -99.42
N ASP A 101 -11.72 -81.18 -100.15
CA ASP A 101 -11.48 -80.62 -101.48
C ASP A 101 -10.67 -81.65 -102.31
N GLU A 102 -11.15 -82.89 -102.34
CA GLU A 102 -10.80 -83.84 -103.40
C GLU A 102 -11.92 -83.78 -104.46
N ARG A 103 -11.81 -82.81 -105.36
CA ARG A 103 -12.47 -82.90 -106.67
C ARG A 103 -11.67 -83.90 -107.51
N SER A 104 -12.14 -85.14 -107.53
CA SER A 104 -11.80 -86.10 -108.58
C SER A 104 -12.34 -85.56 -109.90
N ASN A 105 -11.41 -85.16 -110.78
CA ASN A 105 -11.67 -85.05 -112.21
C ASN A 105 -11.96 -86.46 -112.72
N PHE A 106 -13.23 -86.83 -112.78
CA PHE A 106 -13.66 -87.99 -113.55
C PHE A 106 -13.89 -87.51 -114.99
N ASP A 107 -13.01 -87.96 -115.87
CA ASP A 107 -13.21 -88.00 -117.31
C ASP A 107 -14.53 -88.73 -117.60
N GLU A 108 -15.48 -88.06 -118.23
CA GLU A 108 -16.57 -88.70 -118.96
C GLU A 108 -17.18 -87.72 -119.96
N ASN A 109 -16.60 -87.67 -121.15
CA ASN A 109 -17.39 -87.48 -122.37
C ASN A 109 -16.85 -88.40 -123.46
N SER A 110 -16.93 -89.70 -123.12
CA SER A 110 -17.11 -90.76 -124.09
C SER A 110 -18.51 -90.61 -124.69
N GLN A 111 -18.58 -90.45 -126.00
CA GLN A 111 -19.81 -90.60 -126.77
C GLN A 111 -20.36 -92.00 -126.53
N CYS A 112 -21.54 -92.10 -125.90
CA CYS A 112 -22.36 -93.30 -125.95
C CYS A 112 -23.69 -92.95 -126.63
N SER A 113 -23.70 -93.22 -127.92
CA SER A 113 -24.88 -93.37 -128.75
C SER A 113 -25.86 -94.38 -128.14
N SER A 114 -27.15 -94.04 -128.20
CA SER A 114 -28.30 -94.92 -127.96
C SER A 114 -28.40 -95.57 -126.58
N ILE A 115 -28.92 -94.82 -125.60
CA ILE A 115 -29.45 -95.34 -124.35
C ILE A 115 -30.99 -95.46 -124.45
N PRO A 116 -31.60 -96.61 -124.10
CA PRO A 116 -33.06 -96.83 -124.16
C PRO A 116 -33.82 -95.88 -123.22
N GLY A 117 -35.03 -95.45 -123.62
CA GLY A 117 -35.84 -94.48 -122.88
C GLY A 117 -36.15 -94.82 -121.41
N SER A 118 -35.97 -96.08 -120.96
CA SER A 118 -36.17 -96.48 -119.56
C SER A 118 -35.06 -96.01 -118.60
N ILE A 119 -33.81 -95.90 -119.06
CA ILE A 119 -32.67 -95.44 -118.22
C ILE A 119 -32.72 -93.92 -118.05
N GLN A 120 -33.12 -93.19 -119.09
CA GLN A 120 -33.30 -91.73 -119.02
C GLN A 120 -34.38 -91.32 -118.02
N ILE A 121 -35.49 -92.08 -117.96
CA ILE A 121 -36.55 -91.87 -116.96
C ILE A 121 -36.01 -92.10 -115.55
N HIS A 122 -35.17 -93.11 -115.35
CA HIS A 122 -34.59 -93.40 -114.05
C HIS A 122 -33.59 -92.30 -113.61
N PHE A 123 -32.76 -91.80 -114.52
CA PHE A 123 -31.91 -90.63 -114.24
C PHE A 123 -32.74 -89.39 -113.92
N ASN A 124 -33.78 -89.08 -114.70
CA ASN A 124 -34.66 -87.95 -114.42
C ASN A 124 -35.33 -88.09 -113.04
N HIS A 125 -35.77 -89.30 -112.67
CA HIS A 125 -36.33 -89.57 -111.35
C HIS A 125 -35.31 -89.38 -110.21
N ILE A 126 -34.06 -89.82 -110.40
CA ILE A 126 -32.96 -89.57 -109.44
C ILE A 126 -32.67 -88.06 -109.34
N TYR A 127 -32.68 -87.33 -110.45
CA TYR A 127 -32.51 -85.88 -110.44
C TYR A 127 -33.66 -85.15 -109.72
N GLU A 128 -34.91 -85.58 -109.91
CA GLU A 128 -36.07 -85.06 -109.19
C GLU A 128 -35.97 -85.34 -107.68
N GLN A 129 -35.61 -86.56 -107.30
CA GLN A 129 -35.39 -86.93 -105.89
C GLN A 129 -34.22 -86.16 -105.26
N MET A 130 -33.12 -85.96 -105.99
CA MET A 130 -32.01 -85.12 -105.54
C MET A 130 -32.43 -83.67 -105.35
N ASN A 131 -33.24 -83.12 -106.26
CA ASN A 131 -33.75 -81.76 -106.15
C ASN A 131 -34.72 -81.62 -104.95
N GLU A 132 -35.58 -82.61 -104.73
CA GLU A 132 -36.48 -82.64 -103.58
C GLU A 132 -35.71 -82.73 -102.24
N ILE A 133 -34.71 -83.60 -102.14
CA ILE A 133 -33.83 -83.67 -100.97
C ILE A 133 -33.08 -82.36 -100.77
N THR A 134 -32.59 -81.74 -101.84
CA THR A 134 -31.89 -80.45 -101.78
C THR A 134 -32.82 -79.34 -101.28
N LEU A 135 -34.08 -79.35 -101.71
CA LEU A 135 -35.10 -78.41 -101.27
C LEU A 135 -35.47 -78.61 -99.80
N GLN A 136 -35.71 -79.85 -99.36
CA GLN A 136 -35.98 -80.17 -97.95
C GLN A 136 -34.80 -79.79 -97.05
N LEU A 137 -33.56 -80.03 -97.51
CA LEU A 137 -32.36 -79.61 -96.79
C LEU A 137 -32.26 -78.08 -96.68
N ALA A 138 -32.65 -77.35 -97.73
CA ALA A 138 -32.71 -75.90 -97.71
C ALA A 138 -33.80 -75.37 -96.76
N GLU A 139 -34.98 -76.01 -96.72
CA GLU A 139 -36.05 -75.69 -95.78
C GLU A 139 -35.65 -75.97 -94.33
N GLU A 140 -35.03 -77.11 -94.03
CA GLU A 140 -34.53 -77.43 -92.69
C GLU A 140 -33.42 -76.46 -92.27
N ARG A 141 -32.49 -76.11 -93.17
CA ARG A 141 -31.50 -75.06 -92.92
C ARG A 141 -32.14 -73.71 -92.63
N PHE A 142 -33.22 -73.36 -93.34
CA PHE A 142 -33.96 -72.12 -93.12
C PHE A 142 -34.67 -72.14 -91.76
N LYS A 143 -35.38 -73.22 -91.40
CA LYS A 143 -36.02 -73.39 -90.08
C LYS A 143 -35.01 -73.35 -88.95
N HIS A 144 -33.85 -74.00 -89.12
CA HIS A 144 -32.78 -73.98 -88.15
C HIS A 144 -32.23 -72.56 -87.95
N LYS A 145 -31.96 -71.84 -89.05
CA LYS A 145 -31.52 -70.43 -89.00
C LYS A 145 -32.57 -69.53 -88.33
N GLN A 146 -33.86 -69.75 -88.61
CA GLN A 146 -34.94 -68.99 -87.97
C GLN A 146 -35.04 -69.29 -86.46
N THR A 147 -34.85 -70.55 -86.08
CA THR A 147 -34.82 -70.97 -84.66
C THR A 147 -33.62 -70.36 -83.95
N GLN A 148 -32.45 -70.39 -84.59
CA GLN A 148 -31.23 -69.76 -84.09
C GLN A 148 -31.43 -68.26 -83.83
N ILE A 149 -31.98 -67.53 -84.81
CA ILE A 149 -32.28 -66.10 -84.67
C ILE A 149 -33.24 -65.86 -83.49
N LYS A 150 -34.31 -66.66 -83.36
CA LYS A 150 -35.24 -66.55 -82.23
C LYS A 150 -34.56 -66.82 -80.88
N THR A 151 -33.67 -67.81 -80.81
CA THR A 151 -32.93 -68.09 -79.57
C THR A 151 -31.92 -66.99 -79.24
N GLU A 152 -31.26 -66.42 -80.26
CA GLU A 152 -30.35 -65.28 -80.10
C GLU A 152 -31.11 -64.04 -79.61
N GLU A 153 -32.31 -63.78 -80.14
CA GLU A 153 -33.18 -62.68 -79.71
C GLU A 153 -33.67 -62.87 -78.26
N ILE A 154 -34.07 -64.08 -77.87
CA ILE A 154 -34.44 -64.40 -76.48
C ILE A 154 -33.25 -64.19 -75.54
N LEU A 155 -32.05 -64.64 -75.92
CA LEU A 155 -30.83 -64.46 -75.12
C LEU A 155 -30.43 -62.97 -75.02
N ALA A 156 -30.54 -62.22 -76.11
CA ALA A 156 -30.28 -60.78 -76.10
C ALA A 156 -31.23 -60.03 -75.17
N ASN A 157 -32.52 -60.35 -75.20
CA ASN A 157 -33.52 -59.77 -74.30
C ASN A 157 -33.24 -60.13 -72.82
N GLN A 158 -32.85 -61.38 -72.54
CA GLN A 158 -32.47 -61.79 -71.19
C GLN A 158 -31.21 -61.06 -70.68
N LEU A 159 -30.20 -60.88 -71.53
CA LEU A 159 -29.01 -60.10 -71.19
C LEU A 159 -29.35 -58.64 -70.92
N GLN A 160 -30.20 -58.03 -71.75
CA GLN A 160 -30.66 -56.67 -71.55
C GLN A 160 -31.46 -56.50 -70.24
N ASP A 161 -32.32 -57.46 -69.90
CA ASP A 161 -33.05 -57.47 -68.64
C ASP A 161 -32.11 -57.64 -67.42
N GLN A 162 -31.08 -58.48 -67.53
CA GLN A 162 -30.07 -58.63 -66.49
C GLN A 162 -29.24 -57.35 -66.30
N GLU A 163 -28.81 -56.73 -67.41
CA GLU A 163 -28.08 -55.47 -67.38
C GLU A 163 -28.93 -54.36 -66.75
N LYS A 164 -30.21 -54.28 -67.09
CA LYS A 164 -31.15 -53.32 -66.49
C LYS A 164 -31.27 -53.54 -64.98
N ARG A 165 -31.48 -54.78 -64.52
CA ARG A 165 -31.56 -55.10 -63.08
C ARG A 165 -30.26 -54.78 -62.35
N PHE A 166 -29.11 -55.02 -62.98
CA PHE A 166 -27.81 -54.72 -62.41
C PHE A 166 -27.61 -53.20 -62.27
N ASN A 167 -27.98 -52.43 -63.29
CA ASN A 167 -27.92 -50.96 -63.25
C ASN A 167 -28.87 -50.38 -62.19
N GLU A 168 -30.09 -50.91 -62.07
CA GLU A 168 -31.05 -50.52 -61.04
C GLU A 168 -30.49 -50.82 -59.63
N LEU A 169 -29.88 -51.99 -59.42
CA LEU A 169 -29.27 -52.36 -58.15
C LEU A 169 -28.10 -51.42 -57.79
N GLN A 170 -27.24 -51.08 -58.76
CA GLN A 170 -26.15 -50.13 -58.54
C GLN A 170 -26.67 -48.73 -58.16
N GLN A 171 -27.70 -48.24 -58.86
CA GLN A 171 -28.33 -46.97 -58.53
C GLN A 171 -28.93 -46.98 -57.13
N GLN A 172 -29.62 -48.06 -56.75
CA GLN A 172 -30.18 -48.24 -55.41
C GLN A 172 -29.09 -48.19 -54.33
N GLN A 173 -27.98 -48.91 -54.54
CA GLN A 173 -26.84 -48.92 -53.60
C GLN A 173 -26.19 -47.52 -53.46
N LEU A 174 -26.07 -46.78 -54.57
CA LEU A 174 -25.55 -45.41 -54.53
C LEU A 174 -26.48 -44.48 -53.74
N LEU A 175 -27.79 -44.58 -53.94
CA LEU A 175 -28.79 -43.80 -53.20
C LEU A 175 -28.77 -44.14 -51.70
N ASP A 176 -28.68 -45.43 -51.36
CA ASP A 176 -28.63 -45.86 -49.96
C ASP A 176 -27.36 -45.37 -49.26
N HIS A 177 -26.19 -45.46 -49.90
CA HIS A 177 -24.95 -44.90 -49.36
C HIS A 177 -25.01 -43.37 -49.23
N GLN A 178 -25.58 -42.67 -50.21
CA GLN A 178 -25.74 -41.21 -50.12
C GLN A 178 -26.67 -40.81 -48.98
N LYS A 179 -27.74 -41.58 -48.75
CA LYS A 179 -28.65 -41.39 -47.62
C LYS A 179 -27.94 -41.62 -46.28
N GLN A 180 -27.15 -42.69 -46.16
CA GLN A 180 -26.37 -42.98 -44.96
C GLN A 180 -25.34 -41.88 -44.65
N LEU A 181 -24.63 -41.37 -45.65
CA LEU A 181 -23.70 -40.25 -45.49
C LEU A 181 -24.40 -39.00 -44.97
N LYS A 182 -25.52 -38.61 -45.59
CA LYS A 182 -26.31 -37.45 -45.14
C LYS A 182 -26.84 -37.63 -43.71
N GLU A 183 -27.22 -38.84 -43.34
CA GLU A 183 -27.67 -39.13 -41.98
C GLU A 183 -26.54 -39.05 -40.96
N GLN A 184 -25.33 -39.50 -41.32
CA GLN A 184 -24.13 -39.34 -40.49
C GLN A 184 -23.72 -37.87 -40.36
N GLU A 185 -23.67 -37.13 -41.47
CA GLU A 185 -23.38 -35.68 -41.48
C GLU A 185 -24.34 -34.92 -40.58
N LYS A 186 -25.64 -35.25 -40.65
CA LYS A 186 -26.65 -34.66 -39.77
C LYS A 186 -26.39 -34.97 -38.30
N LYS A 187 -26.13 -36.24 -37.96
CA LYS A 187 -25.81 -36.64 -36.57
C LYS A 187 -24.58 -35.93 -36.03
N PHE A 188 -23.54 -35.78 -36.84
CA PHE A 188 -22.35 -35.02 -36.46
C PHE A 188 -22.66 -33.54 -36.23
N LEU A 189 -23.48 -32.92 -37.08
CA LEU A 189 -23.87 -31.53 -36.93
C LEU A 189 -24.72 -31.31 -35.66
N ASP A 190 -25.64 -32.22 -35.38
CA ASP A 190 -26.48 -32.18 -34.18
C ASP A 190 -25.62 -32.30 -32.91
N LEU A 191 -24.66 -33.24 -32.86
CA LEU A 191 -23.71 -33.38 -31.76
C LEU A 191 -22.85 -32.13 -31.55
N LEU A 192 -22.38 -31.52 -32.65
CA LEU A 192 -21.53 -30.32 -32.57
C LEU A 192 -22.32 -29.11 -32.04
N ASN A 193 -23.59 -29.00 -32.43
CA ASN A 193 -24.49 -27.99 -31.90
C ASN A 193 -24.80 -28.21 -30.41
N GLU A 194 -25.04 -29.46 -29.99
CA GLU A 194 -25.25 -29.81 -28.58
C GLU A 194 -24.02 -29.45 -27.74
N GLU A 195 -22.81 -29.81 -28.19
CA GLU A 195 -21.57 -29.47 -27.51
C GLU A 195 -21.36 -27.95 -27.42
N GLN A 196 -21.70 -27.20 -28.48
CA GLN A 196 -21.62 -25.75 -28.48
C GLN A 196 -22.60 -25.12 -27.47
N ILE A 197 -23.83 -25.62 -27.40
CA ILE A 197 -24.84 -25.18 -26.43
C ILE A 197 -24.37 -25.48 -25.00
N GLU A 198 -23.85 -26.68 -24.75
CA GLU A 198 -23.35 -27.07 -23.42
C GLU A 198 -22.14 -26.22 -23.00
N ASN A 199 -21.23 -25.93 -23.92
CA ASN A 199 -20.09 -25.05 -23.65
C ASN A 199 -20.52 -23.61 -23.36
N LEU A 200 -21.50 -23.07 -24.10
CA LEU A 200 -22.07 -21.74 -23.82
C LEU A 200 -22.76 -21.70 -22.44
N LYS A 201 -23.45 -22.78 -22.06
CA LYS A 201 -24.05 -22.90 -20.72
C LYS A 201 -22.99 -22.91 -19.63
N ARG A 202 -21.94 -23.73 -19.79
CA ARG A 202 -20.81 -23.80 -18.86
C ARG A 202 -20.06 -22.45 -18.74
N GLU A 203 -19.89 -21.75 -19.85
CA GLU A 203 -19.31 -20.40 -19.85
C GLU A 203 -20.20 -19.41 -19.08
N GLY A 204 -21.52 -19.50 -19.24
CA GLY A 204 -22.49 -18.74 -18.47
C GLY A 204 -22.36 -18.97 -16.97
N GLU A 205 -22.29 -20.23 -16.54
CA GLU A 205 -22.09 -20.62 -15.13
C GLU A 205 -20.79 -20.03 -14.57
N LEU A 206 -19.66 -20.19 -15.28
CA LEU A 206 -18.37 -19.62 -14.88
C LEU A 206 -18.38 -18.09 -14.78
N ARG A 207 -19.11 -17.40 -15.67
CA ARG A 207 -19.28 -15.95 -15.59
C ARG A 207 -20.04 -15.54 -14.33
N THR A 208 -21.08 -16.29 -13.96
CA THR A 208 -21.83 -16.02 -12.72
C THR A 208 -21.01 -16.28 -11.46
N GLU A 209 -20.22 -17.37 -11.44
CA GLU A 209 -19.30 -17.65 -10.34
C GLU A 209 -18.21 -16.58 -10.20
N LEU A 210 -17.64 -16.13 -11.32
CA LEU A 210 -16.64 -15.06 -11.32
C LEU A 210 -17.23 -13.76 -10.77
N GLU A 211 -18.45 -13.42 -11.13
CA GLU A 211 -19.14 -12.23 -10.65
C GLU A 211 -19.45 -12.33 -9.14
N PHE A 212 -19.89 -13.49 -8.67
CA PHE A 212 -20.07 -13.78 -7.25
C PHE A 212 -18.76 -13.61 -6.47
N VAL A 213 -17.64 -14.13 -6.99
CA VAL A 213 -16.32 -13.98 -6.35
C VAL A 213 -15.88 -12.53 -6.30
N LYS A 214 -16.08 -11.75 -7.38
CA LYS A 214 -15.78 -10.31 -7.40
C LYS A 214 -16.58 -9.53 -6.35
N GLN A 215 -17.88 -9.81 -6.26
CA GLN A 215 -18.76 -9.16 -5.30
C GLN A 215 -18.40 -9.54 -3.85
N SER A 216 -18.11 -10.81 -3.60
CA SER A 216 -17.67 -11.30 -2.28
C SER A 216 -16.34 -10.68 -1.86
N PHE A 217 -15.39 -10.57 -2.78
CA PHE A 217 -14.11 -9.90 -2.53
C PHE A 217 -14.28 -8.41 -2.26
N HIS A 218 -15.15 -7.72 -2.99
CA HIS A 218 -15.45 -6.32 -2.75
C HIS A 218 -16.10 -6.10 -1.38
N ALA A 219 -17.08 -6.92 -1.00
CA ALA A 219 -17.72 -6.87 0.31
C ALA A 219 -16.71 -7.12 1.45
N TYR A 220 -15.81 -8.09 1.28
CA TYR A 220 -14.73 -8.33 2.23
C TYR A 220 -13.80 -7.13 2.37
N LYS A 221 -13.36 -6.54 1.24
CA LYS A 221 -12.51 -5.35 1.23
C LYS A 221 -13.15 -4.18 1.99
N VAL A 222 -14.41 -3.87 1.71
CA VAL A 222 -15.15 -2.79 2.37
C VAL A 222 -15.29 -3.05 3.87
N THR A 223 -15.56 -4.29 4.27
CA THR A 223 -15.65 -4.68 5.68
C THR A 223 -14.31 -4.47 6.39
N LEU A 224 -13.20 -4.84 5.74
CA LEU A 224 -11.85 -4.71 6.28
C LEU A 224 -11.42 -3.24 6.41
N GLU A 225 -11.78 -2.38 5.45
CA GLU A 225 -11.60 -0.93 5.54
C GLU A 225 -12.37 -0.34 6.73
N LYS A 226 -13.65 -0.73 6.89
CA LYS A 226 -14.49 -0.28 8.01
C LYS A 226 -13.93 -0.72 9.37
N GLU A 227 -13.52 -1.98 9.52
CA GLU A 227 -12.90 -2.47 10.75
C GLU A 227 -11.60 -1.72 11.10
N ASN A 228 -10.83 -1.34 10.08
CA ASN A 228 -9.60 -0.59 10.28
C ASN A 228 -9.88 0.85 10.73
N ASP A 229 -10.86 1.51 10.11
CA ASP A 229 -11.31 2.84 10.51
C ASP A 229 -11.87 2.85 11.94
N GLU A 230 -12.66 1.83 12.31
CA GLU A 230 -13.16 1.65 13.68
C GLU A 230 -11.99 1.47 14.68
N LYS A 231 -10.99 0.64 14.36
CA LYS A 231 -9.78 0.48 15.19
C LYS A 231 -9.00 1.78 15.34
N LEU A 232 -8.88 2.57 14.27
CA LEU A 232 -8.22 3.86 14.30
C LEU A 232 -8.99 4.86 15.16
N GLN A 233 -10.33 4.91 15.04
CA GLN A 233 -11.16 5.77 15.88
C GLN A 233 -11.08 5.39 17.36
N ILE A 234 -11.08 4.09 17.68
CA ILE A 234 -10.92 3.62 19.06
C ILE A 234 -9.57 4.07 19.62
N ARG A 235 -8.47 3.85 18.90
CA ARG A 235 -7.12 4.30 19.32
C ARG A 235 -7.05 5.81 19.50
N LEU A 236 -7.62 6.58 18.58
CA LEU A 236 -7.66 8.04 18.68
C LEU A 236 -8.44 8.48 19.92
N SER A 237 -9.60 7.87 20.18
CA SER A 237 -10.43 8.17 21.35
C SER A 237 -9.72 7.81 22.67
N GLU A 238 -8.96 6.72 22.69
CA GLU A 238 -8.17 6.29 23.84
C GLU A 238 -7.03 7.26 24.13
N VAL A 239 -6.29 7.68 23.11
CA VAL A 239 -5.22 8.69 23.21
C VAL A 239 -5.78 10.04 23.68
N LEU A 240 -6.92 10.47 23.15
CA LEU A 240 -7.57 11.70 23.61
C LEU A 240 -8.01 11.59 25.08
N ARG A 241 -8.49 10.41 25.49
CA ARG A 241 -8.89 10.15 26.88
C ARG A 241 -7.69 10.15 27.83
N THR A 242 -6.56 9.58 27.45
CA THR A 242 -5.33 9.60 28.25
C THR A 242 -4.78 11.01 28.33
N MET A 243 -4.69 11.73 27.22
CA MET A 243 -4.28 13.15 27.21
C MET A 243 -5.18 14.02 28.09
N LYS A 244 -6.51 13.86 28.00
CA LYS A 244 -7.46 14.59 28.85
C LYS A 244 -7.28 14.30 30.35
N LYS A 245 -6.74 13.14 30.71
CA LYS A 245 -6.40 12.80 32.11
C LYS A 245 -5.00 13.27 32.53
N GLU A 246 -4.03 13.26 31.62
CA GLU A 246 -2.62 13.58 31.94
C GLU A 246 -2.34 15.08 31.96
N VAL A 247 -2.94 15.85 31.06
CA VAL A 247 -2.76 17.31 31.00
C VAL A 247 -3.12 17.99 32.32
N PRO A 248 -4.32 17.79 32.91
CA PRO A 248 -4.66 18.44 34.17
C PRO A 248 -3.75 17.99 35.32
N LYS A 249 -3.30 16.72 35.34
CA LYS A 249 -2.34 16.24 36.35
C LYS A 249 -0.99 16.94 36.24
N LYS A 250 -0.49 17.16 35.02
CA LYS A 250 0.75 17.90 34.78
C LYS A 250 0.59 19.38 35.11
N GLU A 251 -0.57 19.97 34.81
CA GLU A 251 -0.90 21.35 35.15
C GLU A 251 -0.97 21.55 36.68
N GLU A 252 -1.66 20.66 37.39
CA GLU A 252 -1.69 20.64 38.86
C GLU A 252 -0.28 20.50 39.45
N GLU A 253 0.56 19.63 38.88
CA GLU A 253 1.94 19.45 39.33
C GLU A 253 2.79 20.71 39.13
N ILE A 254 2.66 21.38 37.98
CA ILE A 254 3.34 22.65 37.72
C ILE A 254 2.85 23.73 38.70
N ASN A 255 1.53 23.84 38.89
CA ASN A 255 0.94 24.80 39.82
C ASN A 255 1.39 24.56 41.26
N ARG A 256 1.49 23.30 41.69
CA ARG A 256 2.07 22.94 43.01
C ARG A 256 3.51 23.42 43.14
N ARG A 257 4.36 23.16 42.14
CA ARG A 257 5.77 23.59 42.16
C ARG A 257 5.93 25.11 42.17
N ILE A 258 5.11 25.82 41.41
CA ILE A 258 5.09 27.30 41.42
C ILE A 258 4.67 27.81 42.80
N HIS A 259 3.62 27.24 43.40
CA HIS A 259 3.17 27.64 44.72
C HIS A 259 4.23 27.38 45.80
N GLU A 260 4.90 26.23 45.75
CA GLU A 260 5.99 25.89 46.65
C GLU A 260 7.17 26.86 46.49
N ALA A 261 7.55 27.20 45.26
CA ALA A 261 8.59 28.19 44.98
C ALA A 261 8.24 29.57 45.56
N ILE A 262 7.00 30.04 45.36
CA ILE A 262 6.51 31.30 45.92
C ILE A 262 6.55 31.28 47.45
N MET A 263 6.14 30.18 48.08
CA MET A 263 6.16 30.07 49.55
C MET A 263 7.58 30.06 50.10
N ASN A 264 8.51 29.38 49.43
CA ASN A 264 9.91 29.39 49.79
C ASN A 264 10.53 30.78 49.62
N GLU A 265 10.21 31.49 48.55
CA GLU A 265 10.65 32.87 48.34
C GLU A 265 10.09 33.81 49.41
N ARG A 266 8.79 33.70 49.75
CA ARG A 266 8.17 34.46 50.85
C ARG A 266 8.85 34.22 52.18
N LYS A 267 9.15 32.96 52.53
CA LYS A 267 9.91 32.62 53.75
C LYS A 267 11.29 33.28 53.74
N ASN A 268 11.99 33.27 52.62
CA ASN A 268 13.30 33.90 52.47
C ASN A 268 13.24 35.43 52.58
N ILE A 269 12.18 36.06 52.08
CA ILE A 269 11.95 37.51 52.22
C ILE A 269 11.67 37.86 53.68
N ILE A 270 10.76 37.14 54.35
CA ILE A 270 10.44 37.36 55.77
C ILE A 270 11.70 37.21 56.63
N LEU A 271 12.51 36.19 56.38
CA LEU A 271 13.77 35.99 57.11
C LEU A 271 14.75 37.15 56.90
N ARG A 272 14.86 37.68 55.68
CA ARG A 272 15.68 38.86 55.38
C ARG A 272 15.16 40.11 56.11
N GLN A 273 13.85 40.37 56.05
CA GLN A 273 13.22 41.47 56.77
C GLN A 273 13.41 41.35 58.29
N GLN A 274 13.28 40.16 58.87
CA GLN A 274 13.55 39.93 60.29
C GLN A 274 15.00 40.25 60.66
N LYS A 275 15.98 39.86 59.84
CA LYS A 275 17.38 40.21 60.06
C LYS A 275 17.63 41.71 59.98
N GLU A 276 17.02 42.40 59.02
CA GLU A 276 17.14 43.85 58.86
C GLU A 276 16.50 44.61 60.03
N THR A 277 15.28 44.23 60.43
CA THR A 277 14.61 44.82 61.60
C THR A 277 15.40 44.61 62.88
N GLU A 278 16.00 43.44 63.10
CA GLU A 278 16.85 43.19 64.27
C GLU A 278 18.14 44.02 64.23
N LYS A 279 18.73 44.22 63.04
CA LYS A 279 19.90 45.10 62.87
C LYS A 279 19.54 46.55 63.22
N ILE A 280 18.42 47.05 62.72
CA ILE A 280 17.91 48.40 63.03
C ILE A 280 17.60 48.51 64.52
N ARG A 281 16.94 47.51 65.12
CA ARG A 281 16.64 47.48 66.55
C ARG A 281 17.91 47.57 67.41
N LYS A 282 18.95 46.80 67.08
CA LYS A 282 20.24 46.84 67.77
C LYS A 282 20.95 48.18 67.60
N GLN A 283 20.87 48.79 66.42
CA GLN A 283 21.44 50.11 66.17
C GLN A 283 20.71 51.19 66.98
N HIS A 284 19.38 51.20 66.94
CA HIS A 284 18.55 52.12 67.72
C HIS A 284 18.81 51.98 69.22
N GLN A 285 18.93 50.75 69.73
CA GLN A 285 19.28 50.51 71.13
C GLN A 285 20.64 51.13 71.49
N LYS A 286 21.65 51.01 70.62
CA LYS A 286 22.96 51.65 70.83
C LYS A 286 22.84 53.18 70.84
N GLU A 287 22.11 53.76 69.90
CA GLU A 287 21.87 55.21 69.84
C GLU A 287 21.16 55.71 71.10
N VAL A 288 20.12 55.01 71.57
CA VAL A 288 19.42 55.33 72.83
C VAL A 288 20.37 55.25 74.02
N THR A 289 21.20 54.21 74.13
CA THR A 289 22.17 54.11 75.24
C THR A 289 23.21 55.24 75.21
N THR A 290 23.66 55.65 74.01
CA THR A 290 24.58 56.78 73.86
C THR A 290 23.90 58.08 74.29
N LEU A 291 22.68 58.33 73.82
CA LEU A 291 21.90 59.52 74.20
C LEU A 291 21.64 59.55 75.71
N GLN A 292 21.27 58.43 76.33
CA GLN A 292 21.09 58.33 77.78
C GLN A 292 22.38 58.67 78.53
N LYS A 293 23.53 58.19 78.04
CA LYS A 293 24.83 58.55 78.63
C LYS A 293 25.11 60.04 78.49
N THR A 294 24.91 60.61 77.30
CA THR A 294 25.08 62.06 77.09
C THR A 294 24.13 62.89 77.95
N ILE A 295 22.88 62.45 78.13
CA ILE A 295 21.93 63.10 79.04
C ILE A 295 22.42 63.00 80.50
N ALA A 296 22.92 61.84 80.94
CA ALA A 296 23.48 61.69 82.27
C ALA A 296 24.70 62.60 82.48
N ASP A 297 25.62 62.65 81.52
CA ASP A 297 26.82 63.50 81.56
C ASP A 297 26.42 64.98 81.60
N THR A 298 25.47 65.41 80.75
CA THR A 298 24.97 66.80 80.76
C THR A 298 24.18 67.16 82.03
N ASN A 299 23.51 66.21 82.67
CA ASN A 299 22.89 66.42 83.98
C ASN A 299 23.96 66.62 85.07
N VAL A 300 25.05 65.86 85.04
CA VAL A 300 26.19 66.08 85.96
C VAL A 300 26.80 67.46 85.75
N ASP A 301 27.02 67.86 84.48
CA ASP A 301 27.48 69.21 84.15
C ASP A 301 26.50 70.28 84.65
N HIS A 302 25.19 70.03 84.55
CA HIS A 302 24.16 70.94 85.06
C HIS A 302 24.20 71.08 86.57
N GLU A 303 24.31 69.98 87.33
CA GLU A 303 24.47 69.99 88.78
C GLU A 303 25.75 70.73 89.20
N HIS A 304 26.86 70.53 88.46
CA HIS A 304 28.10 71.24 88.70
C HIS A 304 27.96 72.75 88.47
N LEU A 305 27.32 73.15 87.36
CA LEU A 305 27.02 74.55 87.07
C LEU A 305 26.08 75.18 88.10
N GLU A 306 25.10 74.43 88.62
CA GLU A 306 24.26 74.88 89.73
C GLU A 306 25.08 75.10 91.01
N SER A 307 26.02 74.20 91.34
CA SER A 307 26.92 74.37 92.49
C SER A 307 27.78 75.62 92.33
N LEU A 308 28.44 75.79 91.19
CA LEU A 308 29.22 76.98 90.85
C LEU A 308 28.37 78.26 90.94
N ARG A 309 27.10 78.19 90.52
CA ARG A 309 26.17 79.32 90.63
C ARG A 309 25.87 79.65 92.10
N LYS A 310 25.69 78.65 92.96
CA LYS A 310 25.51 78.85 94.41
C LYS A 310 26.75 79.47 95.04
N ASP A 311 27.94 78.97 94.72
CA ASP A 311 29.21 79.51 95.20
C ASP A 311 29.42 80.96 94.73
N LEU A 312 29.08 81.24 93.47
CA LEU A 312 29.11 82.60 92.93
C LEU A 312 28.12 83.53 93.65
N THR A 313 26.93 83.05 94.02
CA THR A 313 25.99 83.85 94.81
C THR A 313 26.48 84.09 96.24
N SER A 314 27.12 83.09 96.88
CA SER A 314 27.70 83.24 98.22
C SER A 314 28.82 84.27 98.23
N THR A 315 29.79 84.12 97.32
CA THR A 315 30.91 85.07 97.18
C THR A 315 30.45 86.48 96.81
N LYS A 316 29.37 86.62 96.03
CA LYS A 316 28.74 87.94 95.79
C LYS A 316 28.19 88.56 97.07
N LEU A 317 27.56 87.77 97.95
CA LEU A 317 27.07 88.26 99.25
C LEU A 317 28.24 88.64 100.16
N GLU A 318 29.27 87.80 100.28
CA GLU A 318 30.50 88.11 101.02
C GLU A 318 31.18 89.39 100.50
N LEU A 319 31.19 89.60 99.18
CA LEU A 319 31.71 90.83 98.59
C LEU A 319 30.87 92.07 98.96
N ILE A 320 29.55 91.92 99.05
CA ILE A 320 28.66 93.01 99.50
C ILE A 320 28.96 93.32 100.97
N GLU A 321 29.03 92.31 101.84
CA GLU A 321 29.33 92.47 103.27
C GLU A 321 30.71 93.12 103.49
N THR A 322 31.74 92.67 102.76
CA THR A 322 33.08 93.27 102.85
C THR A 322 33.12 94.70 102.32
N LYS A 323 32.35 95.03 101.27
CA LYS A 323 32.18 96.42 100.81
C LYS A 323 31.49 97.28 101.86
N GLU A 324 30.42 96.80 102.47
CA GLU A 324 29.73 97.50 103.57
C GLU A 324 30.67 97.71 104.75
N HIS A 325 31.46 96.69 105.10
CA HIS A 325 32.46 96.79 106.16
C HIS A 325 33.54 97.84 105.82
N ALA A 326 34.05 97.86 104.58
CA ALA A 326 35.02 98.85 104.13
C ALA A 326 34.45 100.28 104.12
N ILE A 327 33.19 100.46 103.73
CA ILE A 327 32.48 101.74 103.81
C ILE A 327 32.38 102.18 105.27
N ASN A 328 31.95 101.30 106.18
CA ASN A 328 31.89 101.60 107.61
C ASN A 328 33.25 101.99 108.18
N LEU A 329 34.31 101.28 107.79
CA LEU A 329 35.68 101.60 108.20
C LEU A 329 36.13 102.96 107.66
N ALA A 330 35.83 103.28 106.40
CA ALA A 330 36.12 104.57 105.80
C ALA A 330 35.37 105.71 106.51
N THR A 331 34.10 105.50 106.89
CA THR A 331 33.32 106.45 107.67
C THR A 331 33.93 106.65 109.06
N GLN A 332 34.27 105.56 109.78
CA GLN A 332 34.94 105.64 111.08
C GLN A 332 36.29 106.38 111.00
N LEU A 333 37.08 106.11 109.96
CA LEU A 333 38.37 106.77 109.74
C LEU A 333 38.18 108.26 109.43
N ASN A 334 37.13 108.62 108.70
CA ASN A 334 36.76 110.01 108.46
C ASN A 334 36.25 110.71 109.73
N ASP A 335 35.46 110.03 110.56
CA ASP A 335 35.01 110.54 111.86
C ASP A 335 36.21 110.76 112.80
N LEU A 336 37.14 109.81 112.87
CA LEU A 336 38.40 109.97 113.59
C LEU A 336 39.24 111.13 113.05
N LYS A 337 39.26 111.32 111.73
CA LYS A 337 39.96 112.45 111.10
C LYS A 337 39.30 113.79 111.48
N ILE A 338 37.97 113.85 111.53
CA ILE A 338 37.23 115.03 112.01
C ILE A 338 37.57 115.28 113.48
N GLN A 339 37.48 114.27 114.35
CA GLN A 339 37.84 114.36 115.77
C GLN A 339 39.29 114.78 115.97
N HIS A 340 40.23 114.24 115.19
CA HIS A 340 41.64 114.62 115.24
C HIS A 340 41.84 116.09 114.86
N ASN A 341 41.20 116.56 113.78
CA ASN A 341 41.24 117.97 113.40
C ASN A 341 40.61 118.88 114.47
N GLU A 342 39.53 118.43 115.12
CA GLU A 342 38.87 119.14 116.19
C GLU A 342 39.76 119.23 117.44
N THR A 343 40.44 118.12 117.80
CA THR A 343 41.42 118.09 118.89
C THR A 343 42.63 118.99 118.57
N ILE A 344 43.10 119.02 117.32
CA ILE A 344 44.13 119.97 116.88
C ILE A 344 43.64 121.40 117.00
N ARG A 345 42.38 121.69 116.61
CA ARG A 345 41.78 123.02 116.76
C ARG A 345 41.73 123.43 118.22
N GLU A 346 41.21 122.58 119.10
CA GLU A 346 41.14 122.80 120.54
C GLU A 346 42.52 122.98 121.16
N PHE A 347 43.51 122.17 120.75
CA PHE A 347 44.89 122.31 121.18
C PHE A 347 45.52 123.64 120.72
N ASN A 348 45.24 124.06 119.49
CA ASN A 348 45.70 125.35 118.97
C ASN A 348 45.02 126.53 119.69
N GLU A 349 43.73 126.45 119.98
CA GLU A 349 43.01 127.43 120.79
C GLU A 349 43.56 127.50 122.22
N TYR A 350 43.85 126.35 122.83
CA TYR A 350 44.51 126.26 124.13
C TYR A 350 45.90 126.90 124.09
N CYS A 351 46.72 126.60 123.09
CA CYS A 351 48.04 127.22 122.91
C CYS A 351 47.92 128.74 122.67
N PHE A 352 46.89 129.19 121.95
CA PHE A 352 46.63 130.62 121.74
C PHE A 352 46.25 131.32 123.04
N HIS A 353 45.32 130.77 123.82
CA HIS A 353 44.92 131.31 125.13
C HIS A 353 46.04 131.25 126.17
N SER A 354 46.86 130.19 126.15
CA SER A 354 48.04 130.07 127.01
C SER A 354 49.10 131.11 126.63
N ASN A 355 49.27 131.43 125.35
CA ASN A 355 50.17 132.49 124.90
C ASN A 355 49.64 133.90 125.20
N GLU A 356 48.32 134.12 125.21
CA GLU A 356 47.74 135.40 125.67
C GLU A 356 47.91 135.60 127.17
N LYS A 357 47.75 134.55 128.00
CA LYS A 357 48.00 134.64 129.44
C LYS A 357 49.45 134.94 129.79
N ILE A 358 50.42 134.44 129.01
CA ILE A 358 51.85 134.71 129.22
C ILE A 358 52.23 136.15 128.86
N LYS A 359 51.45 136.85 128.01
CA LYS A 359 51.73 138.25 127.63
C LYS A 359 51.13 139.31 128.58
N GLN A 360 50.40 138.91 129.63
CA GLN A 360 49.83 139.82 130.65
C GLN A 360 50.53 139.73 132.03
N THR A 361 51.67 139.05 132.11
CA THR A 361 52.63 139.04 133.23
C THR A 361 54.01 139.36 132.68
#